data_AF-A0A2I0K5T1-F1
#
_entry.id   AF-A0A2I0K5T1-F1
#
_cell.length_a   1.000
_cell.length_b   1.000
_cell.length_c   1.000
_cell.angle_alpha   90.00
_cell.angle_beta   90.00
_cell.angle_gamma   90.00
#
_symmetry.space_group_name_H-M   'P 1'
#
loop_
_entity.id
_entity.type
_entity.pdbx_description
1 polymer ?
#
loop_
_entity_poly.entity_id
_entity_poly.type
_entity_poly.pdbx_seq_one_letter_code
_entity_poly.pdbx_strand_id
1 'polypeptide(L)'
;MRLRENIDVPCCSPEFWVFLAICLVLVSFAGITSGLALGLLSFGQVDLEVLVKAGQPRENNYAAKILPLIKNEHLLLCTLLVAKSLAMEALPIFLDSILPSWAAILMSVTLAIAFAEIIPQAVCSRYGLQIGAKLALLVRLLLLIFFPVAYPISKVLDWLLGRAHSALYRRAELKTLVDLHANEAGKGGDLSHHETTIITGALDLTNKTARDAMTPLPEIFSLDINSKLDMITMGLIASKGYSQIPIYSGTPKNILALILVKDLIFFRPKDETPIKHTTIRRIPRYWISL
;
A
#
# COMPACT_ATOMS: atom_id res chain seq x y z
N MET A 1 -18.44 -26.21 -51.08
CA MET A 1 -19.60 -26.56 -50.23
C MET A 1 -19.64 -28.09 -50.10
N ARG A 2 -18.71 -28.68 -49.35
CA ARG A 2 -18.73 -30.12 -49.04
C ARG A 2 -19.66 -30.29 -47.86
N LEU A 3 -20.70 -31.09 -48.07
CA LEU A 3 -21.61 -31.59 -47.05
C LEU A 3 -20.77 -32.21 -45.93
N ARG A 4 -20.76 -31.57 -44.76
CA ARG A 4 -20.30 -32.18 -43.53
C ARG A 4 -21.40 -33.19 -43.19
N GLU A 5 -21.19 -34.45 -43.56
CA GLU A 5 -21.98 -35.55 -42.99
C GLU A 5 -21.99 -35.34 -41.48
N ASN A 6 -23.20 -35.24 -40.92
CA ASN A 6 -23.44 -35.24 -39.48
C ASN A 6 -22.85 -36.55 -38.93
N ILE A 7 -21.60 -36.49 -38.51
CA ILE A 7 -21.06 -37.42 -37.52
C ILE A 7 -21.58 -36.93 -36.18
N ASP A 8 -22.91 -36.96 -36.02
CA ASP A 8 -23.52 -36.87 -34.71
C ASP A 8 -23.09 -38.15 -34.01
N VAL A 9 -22.15 -38.06 -33.07
CA VAL A 9 -21.68 -39.24 -32.35
C VAL A 9 -22.90 -39.84 -31.66
N PRO A 10 -23.25 -41.12 -31.90
CA PRO A 10 -24.45 -41.69 -31.32
C PRO A 10 -24.39 -41.57 -29.79
N CYS A 11 -25.49 -41.07 -29.22
CA CYS A 11 -25.66 -40.97 -27.77
C CYS A 11 -25.29 -42.30 -27.12
N CYS A 12 -24.48 -42.24 -26.05
CA CYS A 12 -24.01 -43.39 -25.26
C CYS A 12 -22.91 -44.27 -25.88
N SER A 13 -22.23 -43.82 -26.94
CA SER A 13 -20.97 -44.41 -27.39
C SER A 13 -19.81 -44.09 -26.44
N PRO A 14 -18.71 -44.88 -26.41
CA PRO A 14 -17.53 -44.55 -25.62
C PRO A 14 -16.92 -43.19 -26.00
N GLU A 15 -17.02 -42.79 -27.28
CA GLU A 15 -16.53 -41.51 -27.79
C GLU A 15 -17.29 -40.31 -27.20
N PHE A 16 -18.61 -40.43 -27.03
CA PHE A 16 -19.43 -39.42 -26.35
C PHE A 16 -18.91 -39.13 -24.94
N TRP A 17 -18.61 -40.18 -24.16
CA TRP A 17 -18.10 -40.03 -22.80
C TRP A 17 -16.71 -39.41 -22.76
N VAL A 18 -15.85 -39.72 -23.74
CA VAL A 18 -14.53 -39.09 -23.88
C VAL A 18 -14.66 -37.60 -24.17
N PHE A 19 -15.50 -37.19 -25.14
CA PHE A 19 -15.69 -35.77 -25.44
C PHE A 19 -16.35 -35.01 -24.29
N LEU A 20 -17.31 -35.62 -23.60
CA LEU A 20 -17.92 -35.04 -22.42
C LEU A 20 -16.90 -34.83 -21.29
N ALA A 21 -16.02 -35.81 -21.06
CA ALA A 21 -14.94 -35.70 -20.09
C ALA A 21 -13.95 -34.60 -20.46
N ILE A 22 -13.59 -34.46 -21.75
CA ILE A 22 -12.74 -33.38 -22.25
C ILE A 22 -13.41 -32.02 -21.99
N CYS A 23 -14.70 -31.86 -22.30
CA CYS A 23 -15.44 -30.63 -22.02
C CYS A 23 -15.43 -30.28 -20.52
N LEU A 24 -15.64 -31.26 -19.64
CA LEU A 24 -15.60 -31.05 -18.19
C LEU A 24 -14.20 -30.60 -17.71
N VAL A 25 -13.14 -31.21 -18.24
CA VAL A 25 -11.75 -30.82 -17.94
C VAL A 25 -11.46 -29.41 -18.44
N LEU A 26 -11.88 -29.07 -19.66
CA LEU A 26 -11.69 -27.74 -20.25
C LEU A 26 -12.40 -26.66 -19.43
N VAL A 27 -13.66 -26.88 -19.04
CA VAL A 27 -14.42 -25.93 -18.20
C VAL A 27 -13.75 -25.77 -16.84
N SER A 28 -13.34 -26.87 -16.21
CA SER A 28 -12.68 -26.83 -14.90
C SER A 28 -11.33 -26.10 -14.97
N PHE A 29 -10.54 -26.36 -16.01
CA PHE A 29 -9.25 -25.72 -16.24
C PHE A 29 -9.40 -24.22 -16.56
N ALA A 30 -10.36 -23.85 -17.42
CA ALA A 30 -10.71 -22.46 -17.70
C ALA A 30 -11.16 -21.74 -16.42
N GLY A 31 -11.96 -22.40 -15.58
CA GLY A 31 -12.39 -21.88 -14.29
C GLY A 31 -11.23 -21.64 -13.32
N ILE A 32 -10.35 -22.63 -13.15
CA ILE A 32 -9.18 -22.51 -12.28
C ILE A 32 -8.27 -21.36 -12.75
N THR A 33 -7.96 -21.29 -14.04
CA THR A 33 -7.09 -20.25 -14.60
C THR A 33 -7.72 -18.85 -14.50
N SER A 34 -9.03 -18.72 -14.77
CA SER A 34 -9.81 -17.49 -14.60
C SER A 34 -9.86 -17.02 -13.14
N GLY A 35 -10.14 -17.94 -12.21
CA GLY A 35 -10.16 -17.65 -10.78
C GLY A 35 -8.78 -17.26 -10.24
N LEU A 36 -7.72 -17.99 -10.64
CA LEU A 36 -6.35 -17.66 -10.28
C LEU A 36 -5.90 -16.32 -10.87
N ALA A 37 -6.34 -15.95 -12.08
CA ALA A 37 -6.03 -14.65 -12.66
C ALA A 37 -6.56 -13.53 -11.77
N LEU A 38 -7.85 -13.57 -11.42
CA LEU A 38 -8.43 -12.57 -10.53
C LEU A 38 -7.80 -12.61 -9.12
N GLY A 39 -7.66 -13.80 -8.54
CA GLY A 39 -7.23 -13.97 -7.16
C GLY A 39 -5.74 -13.71 -6.93
N LEU A 40 -4.87 -13.94 -7.92
CA LEU A 40 -3.44 -13.64 -7.79
C LEU A 40 -3.15 -12.18 -8.15
N LEU A 41 -3.76 -11.66 -9.21
CA LEU A 41 -3.51 -10.28 -9.67
C LEU A 41 -4.19 -9.23 -8.77
N SER A 42 -5.13 -9.62 -7.91
CA SER A 42 -5.70 -8.71 -6.91
C SER A 42 -4.73 -8.33 -5.79
N PHE A 43 -3.62 -9.07 -5.60
CA PHE A 43 -2.63 -8.77 -4.58
C PHE A 43 -1.51 -7.89 -5.14
N GLY A 44 -1.32 -6.70 -4.54
CA GLY A 44 -0.14 -5.88 -4.81
C GLY A 44 1.14 -6.56 -4.29
N GLN A 45 2.27 -6.28 -4.95
CA GLN A 45 3.56 -6.81 -4.50
C GLN A 45 3.89 -6.37 -3.06
N VAL A 46 3.62 -5.10 -2.72
CA VAL A 46 3.88 -4.54 -1.39
C VAL A 46 2.98 -5.20 -0.35
N ASP A 47 1.69 -5.39 -0.65
CA ASP A 47 0.75 -6.08 0.24
C ASP A 47 1.24 -7.49 0.57
N LEU A 48 1.67 -8.22 -0.46
CA LEU A 48 2.15 -9.59 -0.29
C LEU A 48 3.48 -9.65 0.48
N GLU A 49 4.37 -8.68 0.28
CA GLU A 49 5.59 -8.54 1.10
C GLU A 49 5.27 -8.24 2.57
N VAL A 50 4.24 -7.43 2.84
CA VAL A 50 3.74 -7.20 4.20
C VAL A 50 3.17 -8.49 4.79
N LEU A 51 2.36 -9.26 4.04
CA LEU A 51 1.83 -10.56 4.46
C LEU A 51 2.95 -11.59 4.77
N VAL A 52 4.06 -11.58 4.03
CA VAL A 52 5.22 -12.43 4.31
C VAL A 52 5.94 -12.03 5.61
N LYS A 53 5.97 -10.74 5.95
CA LYS A 53 6.71 -10.27 7.14
C LYS A 53 5.86 -10.25 8.41
N ALA A 54 4.60 -9.85 8.29
CA ALA A 54 3.72 -9.52 9.42
C ALA A 54 2.41 -10.35 9.43
N GLY A 55 2.17 -11.19 8.42
CA GLY A 55 0.98 -12.03 8.36
C GLY A 55 1.01 -13.20 9.35
N GLN A 56 -0.14 -13.85 9.55
CA GLN A 56 -0.24 -15.06 10.37
C GLN A 56 0.67 -16.17 9.82
N PRO A 57 1.14 -17.14 10.64
CA PRO A 57 2.10 -18.16 10.20
C PRO A 57 1.62 -19.00 9.00
N ARG A 58 0.31 -19.20 8.84
CA ARG A 58 -0.26 -19.89 7.66
C ARG A 58 -0.26 -18.99 6.42
N GLU A 59 -0.64 -17.73 6.57
CA GLU A 59 -0.72 -16.75 5.49
C GLU A 59 0.66 -16.38 4.95
N ASN A 60 1.64 -16.23 5.84
CA ASN A 60 3.04 -15.99 5.49
C ASN A 60 3.58 -17.08 4.54
N ASN A 61 3.37 -18.36 4.89
CA ASN A 61 3.78 -19.49 4.04
C ASN A 61 3.10 -19.48 2.67
N TYR A 62 1.83 -19.06 2.60
CA TYR A 62 1.11 -18.95 1.33
C TYR A 62 1.61 -17.78 0.48
N ALA A 63 1.78 -16.62 1.11
CA ALA A 63 2.30 -15.41 0.48
C ALA A 63 3.71 -15.62 -0.08
N ALA A 64 4.58 -16.29 0.67
CA ALA A 64 5.96 -16.59 0.25
C ALA A 64 6.01 -17.47 -1.02
N LYS A 65 5.06 -18.38 -1.21
CA LYS A 65 4.97 -19.23 -2.41
C LYS A 65 4.50 -18.47 -3.65
N ILE A 66 3.60 -17.51 -3.46
CA ILE A 66 2.96 -16.72 -4.52
C ILE A 66 3.84 -15.55 -4.95
N LEU A 67 4.55 -14.91 -4.01
CA LEU A 67 5.39 -13.73 -4.27
C LEU A 67 6.27 -13.83 -5.52
N PRO A 68 7.02 -14.93 -5.77
CA PRO A 68 7.84 -15.02 -6.99
C PRO A 68 7.02 -15.08 -8.29
N LEU A 69 5.75 -15.46 -8.24
CA LEU A 69 4.86 -15.52 -9.42
C LEU A 69 4.38 -14.13 -9.83
N ILE A 70 4.09 -13.27 -8.86
CA ILE A 70 3.55 -11.92 -9.09
C ILE A 70 4.66 -10.91 -9.44
N LYS A 71 5.94 -11.24 -9.18
CA LYS A 71 7.09 -10.39 -9.57
C LYS A 71 7.06 -9.94 -11.04
N ASN A 72 6.56 -10.78 -11.94
CA ASN A 72 6.31 -10.43 -13.33
C ASN A 72 4.80 -10.42 -13.59
N GLU A 73 4.10 -9.42 -13.06
CA GLU A 73 2.63 -9.31 -13.11
C GLU A 73 2.10 -9.44 -14.54
N HIS A 74 2.69 -8.72 -15.50
CA HIS A 74 2.30 -8.78 -16.91
C HIS A 74 2.49 -10.17 -17.53
N LEU A 75 3.59 -10.88 -17.20
CA LEU A 75 3.81 -12.25 -17.69
C LEU A 75 2.80 -13.23 -17.10
N LEU A 76 2.49 -13.11 -15.80
CA LEU A 76 1.49 -13.91 -15.13
C LEU A 76 0.10 -13.67 -15.72
N LEU A 77 -0.28 -12.41 -15.91
CA LEU A 77 -1.52 -11.99 -16.55
C LEU A 77 -1.64 -12.59 -17.96
N CYS A 78 -0.64 -12.39 -18.82
CA CYS A 78 -0.66 -12.93 -20.18
C CYS A 78 -0.77 -14.45 -20.19
N THR A 79 -0.04 -15.15 -19.33
CA THR A 79 -0.04 -16.61 -19.24
C THR A 79 -1.42 -17.15 -18.85
N LEU A 80 -2.02 -16.61 -17.78
CA LEU A 80 -3.31 -17.09 -17.30
C LEU A 80 -4.45 -16.75 -18.26
N LEU A 81 -4.40 -15.58 -18.90
CA LEU A 81 -5.38 -15.20 -19.93
C LEU A 81 -5.27 -16.08 -21.17
N VAL A 82 -4.06 -16.33 -21.69
CA VAL A 82 -3.88 -17.22 -22.85
C VAL A 82 -4.36 -18.64 -22.55
N ALA A 83 -4.00 -19.17 -21.38
CA ALA A 83 -4.45 -20.50 -20.96
C ALA A 83 -5.99 -20.59 -20.84
N LYS A 84 -6.62 -19.56 -20.24
CA LYS A 84 -8.08 -19.46 -20.14
C LYS A 84 -8.73 -19.40 -21.53
N SER A 85 -8.28 -18.47 -22.37
CA SER A 85 -8.83 -18.27 -23.72
C SER A 85 -8.72 -19.52 -24.57
N LEU A 86 -7.57 -20.22 -24.53
CA LEU A 86 -7.40 -21.47 -25.27
C LEU A 86 -8.43 -22.53 -24.85
N ALA A 87 -8.67 -22.68 -23.55
CA ALA A 87 -9.63 -23.66 -23.05
C ALA A 87 -11.08 -23.30 -23.36
N MET A 88 -11.42 -22.00 -23.32
CA MET A 88 -12.76 -21.50 -23.64
C MET A 88 -13.08 -21.62 -25.14
N GLU A 89 -12.12 -21.39 -26.02
CA GLU A 89 -12.29 -21.55 -27.48
C GLU A 89 -12.34 -23.03 -27.88
N ALA A 90 -11.64 -23.92 -27.15
CA ALA A 90 -11.69 -25.35 -27.40
C ALA A 90 -13.06 -25.97 -27.00
N LEU A 91 -13.73 -25.44 -25.98
CA LEU A 91 -14.98 -25.96 -25.45
C LEU A 91 -16.11 -26.12 -26.50
N PRO A 92 -16.50 -25.08 -27.28
CA PRO A 92 -17.54 -25.22 -28.30
C PRO A 92 -17.16 -26.20 -29.41
N ILE A 93 -15.87 -26.34 -29.75
CA ILE A 93 -15.40 -27.28 -30.79
C ILE A 93 -15.68 -28.73 -30.39
N PHE A 94 -15.43 -29.07 -29.13
CA PHE A 94 -15.73 -30.41 -28.61
C PHE A 94 -17.23 -30.62 -28.36
N LEU A 95 -17.97 -29.58 -27.97
CA LEU A 95 -19.43 -29.67 -27.83
C LEU A 95 -20.16 -29.81 -29.17
N ASP A 96 -19.69 -29.16 -30.25
CA ASP A 96 -20.22 -29.28 -31.62
C ASP A 96 -20.09 -30.70 -32.18
N SER A 97 -19.16 -31.51 -31.63
CA SER A 97 -19.02 -32.92 -31.99
C SER A 97 -20.09 -33.80 -31.33
N ILE A 98 -20.73 -33.33 -30.26
CA ILE A 98 -21.69 -34.10 -29.44
C ILE A 98 -23.13 -33.62 -29.66
N LEU A 99 -23.30 -32.30 -29.82
CA LEU A 99 -24.58 -31.61 -29.90
C LEU A 99 -24.71 -30.91 -31.26
N PRO A 100 -25.94 -30.70 -31.76
CA PRO A 100 -26.17 -29.83 -32.90
C PRO A 100 -25.56 -28.44 -32.66
N SER A 101 -24.96 -27.84 -33.69
CA SER A 101 -24.17 -26.61 -33.57
C SER A 101 -24.85 -25.46 -32.82
N TRP A 102 -26.16 -25.27 -33.03
CA TRP A 102 -26.93 -24.23 -32.32
C TRP A 102 -27.03 -24.50 -30.81
N ALA A 103 -27.19 -25.77 -30.42
CA ALA A 103 -27.24 -26.18 -29.02
C ALA A 103 -25.85 -26.19 -28.39
N ALA A 104 -24.81 -26.58 -29.15
CA ALA A 104 -23.42 -26.55 -28.71
C ALA A 104 -22.99 -25.15 -28.29
N ILE A 105 -23.29 -24.13 -29.11
CA ILE A 105 -22.97 -22.72 -28.81
C ILE A 105 -23.74 -22.22 -27.59
N LEU A 106 -25.05 -22.45 -27.51
CA LEU A 106 -25.86 -22.00 -26.37
C LEU A 106 -25.40 -22.64 -25.06
N MET A 107 -25.14 -23.95 -25.09
CA MET A 107 -24.65 -24.69 -23.92
C MET A 107 -23.23 -24.27 -23.55
N SER A 108 -22.33 -24.09 -24.51
CA SER A 108 -20.94 -23.71 -24.25
C SER A 108 -20.85 -22.34 -23.58
N VAL A 109 -21.58 -21.35 -24.08
CA VAL A 109 -21.61 -19.99 -23.51
C VAL A 109 -22.16 -20.02 -22.09
N THR A 110 -23.27 -20.75 -21.88
CA THR A 110 -23.90 -20.86 -20.56
C THR A 110 -22.98 -21.53 -19.54
N LEU A 111 -22.35 -22.65 -19.91
CA LEU A 111 -21.40 -23.37 -19.05
C LEU A 111 -20.14 -22.54 -18.77
N ALA A 112 -19.59 -21.90 -19.79
CA ALA A 112 -18.37 -21.11 -19.65
C ALA A 112 -18.59 -19.92 -18.70
N ILE A 113 -19.68 -19.15 -18.88
CA ILE A 113 -19.98 -18.01 -18.01
C ILE A 113 -20.22 -18.48 -16.57
N ALA A 114 -21.05 -19.50 -16.37
CA ALA A 114 -21.39 -19.96 -15.02
C ALA A 114 -20.19 -20.60 -14.32
N PHE A 115 -19.57 -21.60 -14.93
CA PHE A 115 -18.60 -22.49 -14.29
C PHE A 115 -17.13 -22.15 -14.58
N ALA A 116 -16.81 -21.45 -15.67
CA ALA A 116 -15.44 -21.03 -15.98
C ALA A 116 -15.16 -19.55 -15.66
N GLU A 117 -16.18 -18.74 -15.42
CA GLU A 117 -16.00 -17.33 -15.08
C GLU A 117 -16.56 -16.96 -13.72
N ILE A 118 -17.89 -16.89 -13.59
CA ILE A 118 -18.54 -16.26 -12.43
C ILE A 118 -18.23 -17.03 -11.14
N ILE A 119 -18.50 -18.35 -11.10
CA ILE A 119 -18.32 -19.14 -9.88
C ILE A 119 -16.84 -19.19 -9.46
N PRO A 120 -15.88 -19.53 -10.32
CA PRO A 120 -14.47 -19.60 -9.93
C PRO A 120 -13.90 -18.24 -9.50
N GLN A 121 -14.26 -17.16 -10.19
CA GLN A 121 -13.81 -15.82 -9.83
C GLN A 121 -14.37 -15.38 -8.48
N ALA A 122 -15.66 -15.65 -8.20
CA ALA A 122 -16.26 -15.35 -6.91
C ALA A 122 -15.62 -16.14 -5.75
N VAL A 123 -15.22 -17.39 -5.99
CA VAL A 123 -14.51 -18.19 -4.98
C VAL A 123 -13.08 -17.67 -4.78
N CYS A 124 -12.37 -17.36 -5.86
CA CYS A 124 -10.98 -16.90 -5.79
C CYS A 124 -10.84 -15.45 -5.31
N SER A 125 -11.85 -14.60 -5.44
CA SER A 125 -11.83 -13.26 -4.85
C SER A 125 -11.80 -13.31 -3.31
N ARG A 126 -12.39 -14.35 -2.70
CA ARG A 126 -12.39 -14.54 -1.24
C ARG A 126 -11.23 -15.39 -0.72
N TYR A 127 -10.83 -16.43 -1.47
CA TYR A 127 -9.82 -17.40 -1.04
C TYR A 127 -8.54 -17.39 -1.89
N GLY A 128 -8.28 -16.30 -2.62
CA GLY A 128 -7.20 -16.18 -3.60
C GLY A 128 -5.83 -16.53 -3.06
N LEU A 129 -5.48 -16.09 -1.85
CA LEU A 129 -4.19 -16.39 -1.22
C LEU A 129 -4.01 -17.91 -0.97
N GLN A 130 -5.05 -18.58 -0.48
CA GLN A 130 -4.98 -20.01 -0.15
C GLN A 130 -4.99 -20.87 -1.42
N ILE A 131 -5.89 -20.57 -2.35
CA ILE A 131 -6.04 -21.30 -3.63
C ILE A 131 -4.79 -21.08 -4.48
N GLY A 132 -4.33 -19.84 -4.60
CA GLY A 132 -3.12 -19.47 -5.32
C GLY A 132 -1.88 -20.18 -4.78
N ALA A 133 -1.73 -20.33 -3.47
CA ALA A 133 -0.57 -20.98 -2.89
C ALA A 133 -0.62 -22.50 -3.03
N LYS A 134 -1.81 -23.12 -2.96
CA LYS A 134 -1.99 -24.55 -3.22
C LYS A 134 -1.74 -24.89 -4.69
N LEU A 135 -2.21 -24.04 -5.60
CA LEU A 135 -2.06 -24.20 -7.04
C LEU A 135 -0.80 -23.51 -7.60
N ALA A 136 0.12 -23.04 -6.74
CA ALA A 136 1.33 -22.37 -7.16
C ALA A 136 2.19 -23.23 -8.11
N LEU A 137 2.21 -24.55 -7.89
CA LEU A 137 2.90 -25.48 -8.79
C LEU A 137 2.24 -25.52 -10.18
N LEU A 138 0.91 -25.57 -10.25
CA LEU A 138 0.16 -25.53 -11.51
C LEU A 138 0.45 -24.23 -12.27
N VAL A 139 0.45 -23.08 -11.59
CA VAL A 139 0.76 -21.78 -12.20
C VAL A 139 2.17 -21.75 -12.76
N ARG A 140 3.17 -22.30 -12.03
CA ARG A 140 4.55 -22.40 -12.53
C ARG A 140 4.65 -23.26 -13.78
N LEU A 141 3.91 -24.37 -13.83
CA LEU A 141 3.85 -25.22 -15.03
C LEU A 141 3.23 -24.48 -16.21
N LEU A 142 2.13 -23.74 -15.99
CA LEU A 142 1.52 -22.91 -17.02
C LEU A 142 2.45 -21.82 -17.53
N LEU A 143 3.15 -21.14 -16.62
CA LEU A 143 4.17 -20.14 -16.97
C LEU A 143 5.26 -20.74 -17.86
N LEU A 144 5.71 -21.97 -17.57
CA LEU A 144 6.71 -22.66 -18.38
C LEU A 144 6.17 -23.06 -19.77
N ILE A 145 4.97 -23.64 -19.82
CA ILE A 145 4.35 -24.14 -21.07
C ILE A 145 4.00 -22.99 -22.01
N PHE A 146 3.37 -21.94 -21.49
CA PHE A 146 2.93 -20.79 -22.28
C PHE A 146 3.98 -19.69 -22.39
N PHE A 147 5.16 -19.86 -21.78
CA PHE A 147 6.29 -18.93 -21.88
C PHE A 147 6.57 -18.41 -23.30
N PRO A 148 6.69 -19.27 -24.35
CA PRO A 148 7.07 -18.79 -25.69
C PRO A 148 6.05 -17.83 -26.31
N VAL A 149 4.76 -17.95 -25.94
CA VAL A 149 3.68 -17.10 -26.45
C VAL A 149 3.45 -15.91 -25.52
N ALA A 150 3.45 -16.13 -24.20
CA ALA A 150 3.15 -15.11 -23.21
C ALA A 150 4.28 -14.08 -23.07
N TYR A 151 5.55 -14.48 -23.20
CA TYR A 151 6.71 -13.58 -23.07
C TYR A 151 6.76 -12.42 -24.08
N PRO A 152 6.58 -12.62 -25.40
CA PRO A 152 6.57 -11.50 -26.33
C PRO A 152 5.39 -10.56 -26.07
N ILE A 153 4.21 -11.10 -25.74
CA ILE A 153 3.01 -10.30 -25.42
C ILE A 153 3.26 -9.46 -24.16
N SER A 154 3.81 -10.07 -23.10
CA SER A 154 4.11 -9.35 -21.86
C SER A 154 5.15 -8.26 -22.07
N LYS A 155 6.17 -8.49 -22.92
CA LYS A 155 7.20 -7.49 -23.22
C LYS A 155 6.65 -6.29 -24.01
N VAL A 156 5.69 -6.52 -24.91
CA VAL A 156 4.97 -5.44 -25.59
C VAL A 156 4.15 -4.64 -24.58
N LEU A 157 3.49 -5.32 -23.64
CA LEU A 157 2.72 -4.68 -22.59
C LEU A 157 3.61 -3.83 -21.67
N ASP A 158 4.77 -4.37 -21.25
CA ASP A 158 5.78 -3.66 -20.45
C ASP A 158 6.29 -2.40 -21.17
N TRP A 159 6.42 -2.44 -22.50
CA TRP A 159 6.86 -1.30 -23.30
C TRP A 159 5.77 -0.24 -23.45
N LEU A 160 4.51 -0.65 -23.62
CA LEU A 160 3.39 0.24 -23.86
C LEU A 160 2.88 0.91 -22.58
N LEU A 161 2.76 0.17 -21.47
CA LEU A 161 2.24 0.66 -20.20
C LEU A 161 3.37 1.09 -19.23
N GLY A 162 4.61 0.75 -19.54
CA GLY A 162 5.73 0.87 -18.62
C GLY A 162 5.75 -0.28 -17.61
N ARG A 163 6.92 -0.55 -17.02
CA ARG A 163 7.01 -1.53 -15.93
C ARG A 163 6.22 -1.00 -14.74
N ALA A 164 5.27 -1.78 -14.24
CA ALA A 164 4.63 -1.56 -12.95
C ALA A 164 5.74 -1.47 -11.87
N HIS A 165 6.18 -0.24 -11.57
CA HIS A 165 7.03 -0.01 -10.42
C HIS A 165 6.19 -0.37 -9.21
N SER A 166 6.70 -1.25 -8.34
CA SER A 166 6.12 -1.55 -7.04
C SER A 166 5.64 -0.25 -6.41
N ALA A 167 4.32 -0.04 -6.36
CA ALA A 167 3.73 1.21 -5.90
C ALA A 167 3.99 1.31 -4.40
N LEU A 168 5.15 1.85 -4.04
CA LEU A 168 5.43 2.21 -2.67
C LEU A 168 4.40 3.28 -2.29
N TYR A 169 3.72 3.08 -1.17
CA TYR A 169 2.72 4.01 -0.71
C TYR A 169 3.31 5.42 -0.57
N ARG A 170 2.63 6.40 -1.17
CA ARG A 170 2.95 7.80 -0.93
C ARG A 170 2.58 8.15 0.51
N ARG A 171 3.22 9.18 1.08
CA ARG A 171 2.90 9.65 2.45
C ARG A 171 1.41 9.94 2.68
N ALA A 172 0.75 10.53 1.67
CA ALA A 172 -0.69 10.79 1.74
C ALA A 172 -1.49 9.48 1.84
N GLU A 173 -1.11 8.44 1.07
CA GLU A 173 -1.74 7.13 1.12
C GLU A 173 -1.46 6.42 2.44
N LEU A 174 -0.23 6.49 2.96
CA LEU A 174 0.11 5.97 4.29
C LEU A 174 -0.73 6.62 5.39
N LYS A 175 -0.93 7.94 5.32
CA LYS A 175 -1.79 8.67 6.26
C LYS A 175 -3.22 8.19 6.17
N THR A 176 -3.78 8.07 4.97
CA THR A 176 -5.12 7.52 4.76
C THR A 176 -5.25 6.08 5.27
N LEU A 177 -4.24 5.24 5.07
CA LEU A 177 -4.22 3.88 5.60
C LEU A 177 -4.25 3.86 7.14
N VAL A 178 -3.46 4.73 7.79
CA VAL A 178 -3.45 4.87 9.25
C VAL A 178 -4.81 5.37 9.76
N ASP A 179 -5.39 6.38 9.12
CA ASP A 179 -6.71 6.91 9.48
C ASP A 179 -7.82 5.86 9.30
N LEU A 180 -7.76 5.03 8.25
CA LEU A 180 -8.71 3.93 8.03
C LEU A 180 -8.62 2.83 9.11
N HIS A 181 -7.44 2.65 9.70
CA HIS A 181 -7.20 1.71 10.79
C HIS A 181 -7.36 2.33 12.18
N ALA A 182 -7.77 3.60 12.27
CA ALA A 182 -8.16 4.20 13.53
C ALA A 182 -9.47 3.55 14.01
N ASN A 183 -9.53 3.22 15.31
CA ASN A 183 -10.70 2.60 15.94
C ASN A 183 -11.98 3.45 15.74
N GLU A 184 -11.83 4.77 15.70
CA GLU A 184 -12.92 5.73 15.46
C GLU A 184 -13.48 5.72 14.04
N ALA A 185 -12.75 5.18 13.05
CA ALA A 185 -13.19 5.11 11.66
C ALA A 185 -14.29 4.04 11.44
N GLY A 186 -14.59 3.20 12.44
CA GLY A 186 -15.66 2.20 12.39
C GLY A 186 -15.43 1.07 11.37
N LYS A 187 -14.20 0.96 10.83
CA LYS A 187 -13.79 -0.02 9.82
C LYS A 187 -13.12 -1.27 10.41
N GLY A 188 -13.11 -1.40 11.74
CA GLY A 188 -12.51 -2.53 12.46
C GLY A 188 -11.00 -2.39 12.70
N GLY A 189 -10.48 -1.17 12.71
CA GLY A 189 -9.09 -0.89 13.04
C GLY A 189 -8.79 -0.95 14.54
N ASP A 190 -7.57 -1.35 14.90
CA ASP A 190 -7.14 -1.56 16.29
C ASP A 190 -6.32 -0.38 16.85
N LEU A 191 -6.10 0.68 16.06
CA LEU A 191 -5.30 1.82 16.49
C LEU A 191 -6.13 2.80 17.33
N SER A 192 -5.61 3.16 18.50
CA SER A 192 -6.15 4.23 19.33
C SER A 192 -6.01 5.59 18.65
N HIS A 193 -6.86 6.55 19.02
CA HIS A 193 -6.76 7.95 18.58
C HIS A 193 -5.35 8.54 18.86
N HIS A 194 -4.77 8.22 20.01
CA HIS A 194 -3.44 8.71 20.38
C HIS A 194 -2.35 8.13 19.45
N GLU A 195 -2.40 6.83 19.16
CA GLU A 195 -1.45 6.17 18.26
C GLU A 195 -1.55 6.73 16.84
N THR A 196 -2.78 6.89 16.35
CA THR A 196 -3.09 7.50 15.05
C THR A 196 -2.52 8.92 14.96
N THR A 197 -2.73 9.75 16.00
CA THR A 197 -2.21 11.13 16.05
C THR A 197 -0.68 11.17 16.05
N ILE A 198 -0.02 10.27 16.77
CA ILE A 198 1.45 10.20 16.83
C ILE A 198 2.02 9.79 15.47
N ILE A 199 1.48 8.74 14.84
CA ILE A 199 1.96 8.26 13.54
C ILE A 199 1.75 9.33 12.47
N THR A 200 0.57 9.93 12.42
CA THR A 200 0.27 11.02 11.49
C THR A 200 1.15 12.24 11.73
N GLY A 201 1.39 12.61 12.99
CA GLY A 201 2.32 13.69 13.35
C GLY A 201 3.77 13.42 12.92
N ALA A 202 4.23 12.17 13.03
CA ALA A 202 5.56 11.76 12.59
C ALA A 202 5.70 11.79 11.05
N LEU A 203 4.67 11.35 10.31
CA LEU A 203 4.62 11.45 8.86
C LEU A 203 4.64 12.92 8.38
N ASP A 204 3.93 13.80 9.09
CA ASP A 204 3.87 15.23 8.80
C ASP A 204 5.16 15.98 9.19
N LEU A 205 5.93 15.49 10.17
CA LEU A 205 7.15 16.14 10.67
C LEU A 205 8.17 16.43 9.57
N THR A 206 8.31 15.52 8.60
CA THR A 206 9.31 15.71 7.53
C THR A 206 8.97 16.88 6.60
N ASN A 207 7.70 17.30 6.54
CA ASN A 207 7.26 18.45 5.75
C ASN A 207 7.13 19.72 6.61
N LYS A 208 7.25 19.62 7.94
CA LYS A 208 7.19 20.79 8.82
C LYS A 208 8.50 21.55 8.80
N THR A 209 8.40 22.85 8.68
CA THR A 209 9.51 23.79 8.79
C THR A 209 9.55 24.38 10.19
N ALA A 210 10.70 24.96 10.58
CA ALA A 210 10.80 25.68 11.85
C ALA A 210 9.76 26.80 11.96
N ARG A 211 9.35 27.39 10.83
CA ARG A 211 8.29 28.42 10.77
C ARG A 211 6.94 27.91 11.26
N ASP A 212 6.64 26.63 11.06
CA ASP A 212 5.36 26.02 11.41
C ASP A 212 5.25 25.68 12.90
N ALA A 213 6.39 25.66 13.62
CA ALA A 213 6.46 25.33 15.04
C ALA A 213 7.04 26.46 15.92
N MET A 214 7.58 27.53 15.32
CA MET A 214 8.15 28.63 16.08
C MET A 214 7.07 29.54 16.67
N THR A 215 7.35 30.11 17.83
CA THR A 215 6.58 31.24 18.37
C THR A 215 6.94 32.51 17.58
N PRO A 216 5.96 33.26 17.04
CA PRO A 216 6.21 34.52 16.35
C PRO A 216 6.95 35.51 17.25
N LEU A 217 7.94 36.23 16.70
CA LEU A 217 8.75 37.21 17.44
C LEU A 217 7.95 38.23 18.29
N PRO A 218 6.79 38.76 17.85
CA PRO A 218 5.99 39.68 18.65
C PRO A 218 5.39 39.08 19.93
N GLU A 219 5.21 37.76 19.97
CA GLU A 219 4.63 37.04 21.12
C GLU A 219 5.71 36.59 22.12
N ILE A 220 7.00 36.76 21.78
CA ILE A 220 8.12 36.34 22.61
C ILE A 220 8.30 37.30 23.78
N PHE A 221 8.24 36.76 24.99
CA PHE A 221 8.68 37.47 26.18
C PHE A 221 10.22 37.55 26.20
N SER A 222 10.76 38.76 26.11
CA SER A 222 12.20 39.02 26.09
C SER A 222 12.55 40.22 26.97
N LEU A 223 13.80 40.27 27.42
CA LEU A 223 14.29 41.31 28.34
C LEU A 223 15.42 42.13 27.69
N ASP A 224 15.50 43.41 28.01
CA ASP A 224 16.63 44.26 27.59
C ASP A 224 17.88 43.91 28.41
N ILE A 225 19.05 43.87 27.77
CA ILE A 225 20.33 43.64 28.45
C ILE A 225 20.63 44.66 29.57
N ASN A 226 20.03 45.85 29.49
CA ASN A 226 20.21 46.92 30.45
C ASN A 226 19.15 46.93 31.56
N SER A 227 18.13 46.05 31.50
CA SER A 227 17.16 45.97 32.58
C SER A 227 17.81 45.36 33.84
N LYS A 228 17.25 45.71 34.99
CA LYS A 228 17.71 45.24 36.29
C LYS A 228 16.81 44.11 36.77
N LEU A 229 17.38 43.15 37.49
CA LEU A 229 16.63 42.08 38.14
C LEU A 229 16.01 42.58 39.45
N ASP A 230 15.08 43.51 39.35
CA ASP A 230 14.32 44.05 40.47
C ASP A 230 13.12 43.15 40.84
N MET A 231 12.41 43.49 41.92
CA MET A 231 11.25 42.72 42.39
C MET A 231 10.16 42.60 41.31
N ILE A 232 9.98 43.63 40.48
CA ILE A 232 8.98 43.69 39.42
C ILE A 232 9.36 42.74 38.29
N THR A 233 10.60 42.83 37.79
CA THR A 233 11.10 41.99 36.69
C THR A 233 11.18 40.53 37.11
N MET A 234 11.65 40.25 38.33
CA MET A 234 11.67 38.89 38.88
C MET A 234 10.25 38.32 39.07
N GLY A 235 9.30 39.15 39.53
CA GLY A 235 7.89 38.77 39.60
C GLY A 235 7.29 38.50 38.22
N LEU A 236 7.65 39.30 37.21
CA LEU A 236 7.22 39.11 35.82
C LEU A 236 7.78 37.81 35.23
N ILE A 237 9.06 37.51 35.45
CA ILE A 237 9.69 36.25 35.04
C ILE A 237 8.97 35.05 35.67
N ALA A 238 8.72 35.10 36.98
CA ALA A 238 8.05 34.03 37.72
C ALA A 238 6.61 33.81 37.23
N SER A 239 5.85 34.89 37.00
CA SER A 239 4.47 34.81 36.50
C SER A 239 4.37 34.27 35.06
N LYS A 240 5.38 34.51 34.22
CA LYS A 240 5.42 33.98 32.85
C LYS A 240 5.81 32.50 32.78
N GLY A 241 6.61 32.01 33.72
CA GLY A 241 6.92 30.58 33.87
C GLY A 241 7.82 29.99 32.77
N TYR A 242 8.43 30.81 31.92
CA TYR A 242 9.37 30.31 30.90
C TYR A 242 10.69 29.86 31.52
N SER A 243 11.25 28.74 31.06
CA SER A 243 12.57 28.26 31.53
C SER A 243 13.74 29.02 30.91
N GLN A 244 13.52 29.61 29.73
CA GLN A 244 14.52 30.23 28.87
C GLN A 244 13.99 31.57 28.36
N ILE A 245 14.74 32.65 28.58
CA ILE A 245 14.31 34.01 28.22
C ILE A 245 15.36 34.65 27.31
N PRO A 246 14.98 35.06 26.09
CA PRO A 246 15.87 35.80 25.21
C PRO A 246 16.19 37.19 25.77
N ILE A 247 17.45 37.59 25.68
CA ILE A 247 17.91 38.96 25.94
C ILE A 247 18.17 39.65 24.62
N TYR A 248 17.58 40.83 24.45
CA TYR A 248 17.85 41.70 23.30
C TYR A 248 18.64 42.95 23.71
N SER A 249 19.18 43.65 22.72
CA SER A 249 19.79 44.96 22.92
C SER A 249 19.26 45.97 21.91
N GLY A 250 18.70 47.08 22.44
CA GLY A 250 18.11 48.15 21.64
C GLY A 250 16.73 47.77 21.10
N THR A 251 16.67 46.86 20.12
CA THR A 251 15.41 46.39 19.53
C THR A 251 15.14 44.92 19.84
N PRO A 252 13.87 44.50 20.05
CA PRO A 252 13.51 43.10 20.29
C PRO A 252 13.92 42.13 19.17
N LYS A 253 14.20 42.64 17.97
CA LYS A 253 14.72 41.87 16.83
C LYS A 253 16.18 41.46 17.01
N ASN A 254 16.94 42.20 17.80
CA ASN A 254 18.37 41.99 18.02
C ASN A 254 18.61 41.15 19.29
N ILE A 255 18.29 39.86 19.21
CA ILE A 255 18.53 38.90 20.29
C ILE A 255 20.04 38.61 20.36
N LEU A 256 20.66 38.89 21.51
CA LEU A 256 22.08 38.65 21.75
C LEU A 256 22.32 37.27 22.36
N ALA A 257 21.43 36.86 23.26
CA ALA A 257 21.68 35.71 24.10
C ALA A 257 20.42 35.21 24.80
N LEU A 258 20.58 34.15 25.59
CA LEU A 258 19.49 33.51 26.33
C LEU A 258 19.88 33.31 27.80
N ILE A 259 18.98 33.67 28.71
CA ILE A 259 19.09 33.44 30.16
C ILE A 259 18.27 32.21 30.51
N LEU A 260 18.84 31.34 31.35
CA LEU A 260 18.09 30.28 32.02
C LEU A 260 17.58 30.81 33.36
N VAL A 261 16.29 30.68 33.63
CA VAL A 261 15.70 31.19 34.88
C VAL A 261 16.31 30.54 36.13
N LYS A 262 16.74 29.27 36.03
CA LYS A 262 17.45 28.60 37.13
C LYS A 262 18.76 29.29 37.53
N ASP A 263 19.42 30.00 36.60
CA ASP A 263 20.67 30.71 36.89
C ASP A 263 20.39 32.01 37.65
N LEU A 264 19.14 32.49 37.63
CA LEU A 264 18.69 33.67 38.37
C LEU A 264 18.44 33.41 39.87
N ILE A 265 18.43 32.14 40.29
CA ILE A 265 18.17 31.74 41.71
C ILE A 265 19.23 32.32 42.66
N PHE A 266 20.44 32.56 42.17
CA PHE A 266 21.55 33.10 42.97
C PHE A 266 21.48 34.62 43.16
N PHE A 267 20.58 35.31 42.45
CA PHE A 267 20.47 36.76 42.49
C PHE A 267 19.31 37.18 43.40
N ARG A 268 19.53 38.18 44.25
CA ARG A 268 18.48 38.73 45.11
C ARG A 268 17.86 39.95 44.43
N PRO A 269 16.53 40.08 44.42
CA PRO A 269 15.86 41.24 43.83
C PRO A 269 16.27 42.60 44.44
N LYS A 270 16.73 42.59 45.69
CA LYS A 270 17.21 43.79 46.41
C LYS A 270 18.52 44.35 45.87
N ASP A 271 19.32 43.50 45.22
CA ASP A 271 20.65 43.90 44.72
C ASP A 271 20.55 44.61 43.36
N GLU A 272 19.35 44.65 42.76
CA GLU A 272 19.04 45.24 41.45
C GLU A 272 20.11 44.93 40.38
N THR A 273 20.63 43.70 40.39
CA THR A 273 21.77 43.35 39.54
C THR A 273 21.39 43.51 38.07
N PRO A 274 22.18 44.28 37.28
CA PRO A 274 21.93 44.41 35.85
C PRO A 274 22.03 43.06 35.15
N ILE A 275 21.15 42.79 34.19
CA ILE A 275 21.14 41.53 33.44
C ILE A 275 22.51 41.24 32.80
N LYS A 276 23.22 42.27 32.34
CA LYS A 276 24.59 42.17 31.79
C LYS A 276 25.59 41.41 32.68
N HIS A 277 25.41 41.41 33.99
CA HIS A 277 26.31 40.75 34.94
C HIS A 277 25.90 39.31 35.28
N THR A 278 24.83 38.81 34.67
CA THR A 278 24.38 37.42 34.84
C THR A 278 25.13 36.48 33.89
N THR A 279 25.03 35.17 34.18
CA THR A 279 25.54 34.14 33.27
C THR A 279 24.67 34.08 32.02
N ILE A 280 25.14 34.74 30.96
CA ILE A 280 24.42 34.84 29.71
C ILE A 280 24.98 33.82 28.71
N ARG A 281 24.12 32.93 28.17
CA ARG A 281 24.52 32.00 27.10
C ARG A 281 24.33 32.65 25.74
N ARG A 282 25.44 32.94 25.05
CA ARG A 282 25.39 33.49 23.70
C ARG A 282 24.77 32.50 22.74
N ILE A 283 23.84 32.98 21.92
CA ILE A 283 23.24 32.18 20.84
C ILE A 283 24.26 32.14 19.68
N PRO A 284 24.59 30.97 19.13
CA PRO A 284 25.43 30.88 17.94
C PRO A 284 24.76 31.65 16.80
N ARG A 285 25.42 32.68 16.26
CA ARG A 285 24.92 33.37 15.06
C ARG A 285 25.24 32.50 13.84
N TYR A 286 24.25 31.78 13.35
CA TYR A 286 24.29 31.19 12.01
C TYR A 286 24.08 32.30 10.99
N TRP A 287 25.12 32.58 10.19
CA TRP A 287 24.99 33.41 9.00
C TRP A 287 24.19 32.62 7.97
N ILE A 288 22.90 32.89 7.88
CA ILE A 288 22.10 32.43 6.75
C ILE A 288 22.39 33.44 5.64
N SER A 289 23.26 33.06 4.70
CA SER A 289 23.36 33.71 3.41
C SER A 289 22.03 33.50 2.69
N LEU A 290 21.16 34.51 2.79
CA LEU A 290 19.96 34.67 1.97
C LEU A 290 20.35 35.02 0.54
#